data_AF-A0A929KTX6-F1
#
_entry.id   AF-A0A929KTX6-F1
#
_cell.length_a   1.000
_cell.length_b   1.000
_cell.length_c   1.000
_cell.angle_alpha   90.00
_cell.angle_beta   90.00
_cell.angle_gamma   90.00
#
_symmetry.space_group_name_H-M   'P 1'
#
loop_
_entity.id
_entity.type
_entity.pdbx_description
1 polymer ?
#
loop_
_entity_poly.entity_id
_entity_poly.type
_entity_poly.pdbx_seq_one_letter_code
_entity_poly.pdbx_strand_id
1 'polypeptide(L)'
;MSNDRRPPIIDMTPEGEFRDAPKGAGRVGATWLDRALMRVGGLGALVAVGAGGLVLAGLALAFITILLPVVLIAAAVAAGSLYWRARRAAKNGQPFVMMYRR
;
A
#
# COMPACT_ATOMS: atom_id res chain seq x y z
N MET A 1 -12.82 41.02 43.76
CA MET A 1 -13.53 39.72 43.75
C MET A 1 -12.48 38.62 43.72
N SER A 2 -12.20 38.02 44.86
CA SER A 2 -11.25 36.94 45.05
C SER A 2 -11.79 35.65 44.41
N ASN A 3 -11.02 35.04 43.51
CA ASN A 3 -11.31 33.71 42.98
C ASN A 3 -11.06 32.69 44.09
N ASP A 4 -12.12 32.20 44.73
CA ASP A 4 -12.12 31.02 45.60
C ASP A 4 -11.80 29.77 44.77
N ARG A 5 -10.53 29.60 44.38
CA ARG A 5 -10.03 28.33 43.86
C ARG A 5 -9.87 27.39 45.05
N ARG A 6 -10.94 26.64 45.36
CA ARG A 6 -10.84 25.48 46.23
C ARG A 6 -9.72 24.59 45.70
N PRO A 7 -8.74 24.19 46.52
CA PRO A 7 -7.66 23.33 46.09
C PRO A 7 -8.26 22.01 45.56
N PRO A 8 -7.69 21.42 44.49
CA PRO A 8 -8.20 20.18 43.93
C PRO A 8 -8.13 19.09 45.00
N ILE A 9 -9.29 18.54 45.36
CA ILE A 9 -9.39 17.40 46.27
C ILE A 9 -8.96 16.19 45.46
N ILE A 10 -7.79 15.67 45.79
CA ILE A 10 -7.24 14.46 45.19
C ILE A 10 -7.99 13.27 45.80
N ASP A 11 -8.82 12.61 44.99
CA ASP A 11 -9.63 11.48 45.43
C ASP A 11 -8.81 10.18 45.40
N MET A 12 -8.16 9.90 46.52
CA MET A 12 -7.40 8.67 46.77
C MET A 12 -8.23 7.69 47.62
N THR A 13 -7.96 6.40 47.45
CA THR A 13 -8.35 5.37 48.41
C THR A 13 -7.56 5.55 49.71
N PRO A 14 -8.04 5.00 50.84
CA PRO A 14 -7.30 5.04 52.10
C PRO A 14 -5.89 4.42 52.00
N GLU A 15 -5.68 3.53 51.02
CA GLU A 15 -4.41 2.86 50.75
C GLU A 15 -3.46 3.65 49.82
N GLY A 16 -3.84 4.90 49.48
CA GLY A 16 -3.00 5.81 48.69
C GLY A 16 -3.06 5.58 47.18
N GLU A 17 -3.96 4.71 46.69
CA GLU A 17 -4.20 4.58 45.25
C GLU A 17 -5.16 5.67 44.78
N PHE A 18 -4.86 6.31 43.65
CA PHE A 18 -5.81 7.20 43.01
C PHE A 18 -7.02 6.39 42.57
N ARG A 19 -8.24 6.88 42.82
CA ARG A 19 -9.42 6.24 42.22
C ARG A 19 -9.31 6.35 40.71
N ASP A 20 -9.32 5.21 40.03
CA ASP A 20 -9.40 5.16 38.58
C ASP A 20 -10.56 6.03 38.12
N ALA A 21 -10.27 6.96 37.21
CA ALA A 21 -11.32 7.74 36.58
C ALA A 21 -12.36 6.78 35.99
N PRO A 22 -13.68 7.04 36.16
CA PRO A 22 -14.70 6.18 35.56
C PRO A 22 -14.38 6.00 34.07
N LYS A 23 -14.56 4.78 33.54
CA LYS A 23 -14.24 4.33 32.16
C LYS A 23 -14.95 5.10 31.02
N GLY A 24 -15.37 6.35 31.26
CA GLY A 24 -15.93 7.30 30.32
C GLY A 24 -15.44 8.74 30.51
N ALA A 25 -14.43 9.01 31.32
CA ALA A 25 -13.89 10.37 31.52
C ALA A 25 -13.34 11.02 30.22
N GLY A 26 -13.02 10.22 29.20
CA GLY A 26 -12.67 10.72 27.85
C GLY A 26 -13.87 11.18 27.00
N ARG A 27 -15.12 11.09 27.50
CA ARG A 27 -16.34 11.48 26.77
C ARG A 27 -17.03 12.74 27.30
N VAL A 28 -16.50 13.35 28.37
CA VAL A 28 -17.01 14.61 28.90
C VAL A 28 -16.39 15.75 28.09
N GLY A 29 -16.87 15.96 26.87
CA GLY A 29 -16.39 17.05 26.01
C GLY A 29 -16.28 16.75 24.52
N ALA A 30 -16.90 15.67 24.00
CA ALA A 30 -16.99 15.46 22.56
C ALA A 30 -17.80 16.60 21.92
N THR A 31 -17.10 17.66 21.53
CA THR A 31 -17.69 18.83 20.90
C THR A 31 -18.25 18.44 19.54
N TRP A 32 -19.20 19.22 19.03
CA TRP A 32 -19.71 19.05 17.66
C TRP A 32 -18.57 19.07 16.62
N LEU A 33 -17.47 19.77 16.95
CA LEU A 33 -16.23 19.83 16.19
C LEU A 33 -15.54 18.46 16.07
N ASP A 34 -15.36 17.72 17.17
CA ASP A 34 -14.74 16.38 17.14
C ASP A 34 -15.52 15.41 16.24
N ARG A 35 -16.85 15.51 16.27
CA ARG A 35 -17.72 14.68 15.43
C ARG A 35 -17.60 15.05 13.95
N ALA A 36 -17.43 16.34 13.64
CA ALA A 36 -17.17 16.82 12.30
C ALA A 36 -15.79 16.35 11.81
N LEU A 37 -14.74 16.49 12.63
CA LEU A 37 -13.39 16.02 12.28
C LEU A 37 -13.35 14.52 12.05
N MET A 38 -14.04 13.71 12.86
CA MET A 38 -14.09 12.26 12.65
C MET A 38 -14.77 11.88 11.33
N ARG A 39 -15.84 12.58 10.95
CA ARG A 39 -16.52 12.35 9.66
C ARG A 39 -15.68 12.79 8.48
N VAL A 40 -15.08 13.98 8.55
CA VAL A 40 -14.22 14.52 7.49
C VAL A 40 -12.93 13.71 7.37
N GLY A 41 -12.33 13.31 8.49
CA GLY A 41 -11.17 12.44 8.53
C GLY A 41 -11.47 11.05 7.96
N GLY A 42 -12.64 10.49 8.27
CA GLY A 42 -13.11 9.22 7.68
C GLY A 42 -13.29 9.30 6.16
N LEU A 43 -13.98 10.34 5.65
CA LEU A 43 -14.09 10.56 4.21
C LEU A 43 -12.73 10.84 3.57
N GLY A 44 -11.90 11.64 4.22
CA GLY A 44 -10.56 11.97 3.75
C GLY A 44 -9.69 10.73 3.61
N ALA A 45 -9.76 9.80 4.56
CA ALA A 45 -9.07 8.53 4.49
C ALA A 45 -9.54 7.67 3.30
N LEU A 46 -10.85 7.58 3.06
CA LEU A 46 -11.42 6.88 1.89
C LEU A 46 -10.92 7.49 0.58
N VAL A 47 -10.95 8.82 0.47
CA VAL A 47 -10.45 9.54 -0.71
C VAL A 47 -8.95 9.31 -0.89
N ALA A 48 -8.17 9.35 0.19
CA ALA A 48 -6.72 9.13 0.14
C ALA A 48 -6.39 7.70 -0.34
N VAL A 49 -7.11 6.68 0.17
CA VAL A 49 -6.94 5.29 -0.28
C VAL A 49 -7.33 5.14 -1.75
N GLY A 50 -8.47 5.72 -2.16
CA GLY A 50 -8.93 5.67 -3.55
C GLY A 50 -7.94 6.37 -4.50
N ALA A 51 -7.49 7.57 -4.16
CA ALA A 51 -6.51 8.32 -4.94
C ALA A 51 -5.17 7.60 -5.01
N GLY A 52 -4.68 7.06 -3.88
CA GLY A 52 -3.46 6.25 -3.84
C GLY A 52 -3.55 5.03 -4.75
N GLY A 53 -4.67 4.31 -4.72
CA GLY A 53 -4.93 3.19 -5.62
C GLY A 53 -4.93 3.61 -7.09
N LEU A 54 -5.55 4.74 -7.42
CA LEU A 54 -5.59 5.28 -8.79
C LEU A 54 -4.19 5.63 -9.31
N VAL A 55 -3.35 6.22 -8.46
CA VAL A 55 -1.95 6.56 -8.80
C VAL A 55 -1.15 5.30 -9.07
N LEU A 56 -1.28 4.27 -8.22
CA LEU A 56 -0.61 2.98 -8.42
C LEU A 56 -1.08 2.29 -9.72
N ALA A 57 -2.38 2.32 -10.00
CA ALA A 57 -2.93 1.78 -11.24
C ALA A 57 -2.41 2.51 -12.48
N GLY A 58 -2.36 3.84 -12.44
CA GLY A 58 -1.78 4.66 -13.52
C GLY A 58 -0.30 4.36 -13.73
N LEU A 59 0.47 4.21 -12.65
CA LEU A 59 1.87 3.84 -12.72
C LEU A 59 2.06 2.45 -13.33
N ALA A 60 1.26 1.47 -12.91
CA ALA A 60 1.29 0.12 -13.48
C ALA A 60 0.99 0.14 -14.98
N LEU A 61 -0.03 0.90 -15.41
CA LEU A 61 -0.34 1.07 -16.83
C LEU A 61 0.82 1.70 -17.60
N ALA A 62 1.46 2.74 -17.04
CA ALA A 62 2.62 3.36 -17.66
C ALA A 62 3.79 2.39 -17.83
N PHE A 63 4.03 1.51 -16.85
CA PHE A 63 5.03 0.44 -17.00
C PHE A 63 4.63 -0.56 -18.08
N ILE A 64 3.38 -1.00 -18.10
CA ILE A 64 2.90 -1.97 -19.10
C ILE A 64 3.03 -1.40 -20.52
N THR A 65 2.63 -0.14 -20.74
CA THR A 65 2.69 0.46 -22.08
C THR A 65 4.11 0.57 -22.62
N ILE A 66 5.11 0.73 -21.74
CA ILE A 66 6.53 0.76 -22.11
C ILE A 66 7.12 -0.66 -22.21
N LEU A 67 6.80 -1.52 -21.26
CA LEU A 67 7.38 -2.86 -21.16
C LEU A 67 6.86 -3.79 -22.26
N LEU A 68 5.56 -3.70 -22.58
CA LEU A 68 4.91 -4.55 -23.57
C LEU A 68 5.59 -4.48 -24.95
N PRO A 69 5.85 -3.30 -25.57
CA PRO A 69 6.53 -3.24 -26.85
C PRO A 69 7.96 -3.78 -26.78
N VAL A 70 8.68 -3.53 -25.68
CA VAL A 70 10.03 -4.06 -25.47
C VAL A 70 10.03 -5.60 -25.46
N VAL A 71 9.10 -6.20 -24.72
CA VAL A 71 8.95 -7.67 -24.65
C VAL A 71 8.57 -8.23 -26.02
N LEU A 72 7.66 -7.58 -26.75
CA LEU A 72 7.28 -8.02 -28.09
C LEU A 72 8.45 -8.00 -29.06
N ILE A 73 9.25 -6.94 -29.06
CA ILE A 73 10.45 -6.84 -29.91
C ILE A 73 11.47 -7.91 -29.51
N ALA A 74 11.74 -8.08 -28.22
CA ALA A 74 12.67 -9.09 -27.72
C ALA A 74 12.23 -10.50 -28.12
N ALA A 75 10.94 -10.82 -27.97
CA ALA A 75 10.36 -12.09 -28.38
C ALA A 75 10.49 -12.30 -29.89
N ALA A 76 10.21 -11.28 -30.70
CA ALA A 76 10.36 -11.35 -32.16
C ALA A 76 11.82 -11.61 -32.59
N VAL A 77 12.78 -10.92 -31.96
CA VAL A 77 14.22 -11.12 -32.24
C VAL A 77 14.66 -12.52 -31.81
N ALA A 78 14.25 -12.98 -30.63
CA ALA A 78 14.57 -14.32 -30.16
C ALA A 78 13.99 -15.40 -31.08
N ALA A 79 12.72 -15.28 -31.45
CA ALA A 79 12.06 -16.18 -32.38
C ALA A 79 12.72 -16.17 -33.77
N GLY A 80 13.03 -14.98 -34.31
CA GLY A 80 13.71 -14.83 -35.59
C GLY A 80 15.11 -15.45 -35.59
N SER A 81 15.88 -15.24 -34.52
CA SER A 81 17.21 -15.83 -34.34
C SER A 81 17.16 -17.36 -34.28
N LEU A 82 16.21 -17.90 -33.50
CA LEU A 82 16.00 -19.34 -33.40
C LEU A 82 15.55 -19.94 -34.73
N TYR A 83 14.62 -19.28 -35.43
CA TYR A 83 14.13 -19.71 -36.74
C TYR A 83 15.25 -19.76 -37.77
N TRP A 84 16.10 -18.74 -37.82
CA TRP A 84 17.22 -18.71 -38.74
C TRP A 84 18.26 -19.79 -38.45
N ARG A 85 18.54 -20.03 -37.17
CA ARG A 85 19.44 -21.10 -36.74
C ARG A 85 18.88 -22.49 -37.07
N ALA A 86 17.58 -22.72 -36.84
CA ALA A 86 16.90 -23.94 -37.21
C ALA A 86 16.91 -24.17 -38.73
N ARG A 87 16.65 -23.12 -39.52
CA ARG A 87 16.68 -23.18 -40.99
C ARG A 87 18.08 -23.48 -41.53
N ARG A 88 19.14 -22.95 -40.91
CA ARG A 88 20.53 -23.30 -41.25
C ARG A 88 20.89 -24.74 -40.88
N ALA A 89 20.48 -25.21 -39.70
CA ALA A 89 20.69 -26.60 -39.29
C ALA A 89 19.99 -27.59 -40.24
N ALA A 90 18.75 -27.28 -40.64
CA ALA A 90 17.99 -28.08 -41.60
C ALA A 90 18.65 -28.13 -42.99
N LYS A 91 19.22 -27.02 -43.48
CA LYS A 91 19.95 -26.98 -44.76
C LYS A 91 21.27 -27.74 -44.73
N ASN A 92 21.92 -27.84 -43.58
CA ASN A 92 23.18 -28.55 -43.41
C ASN A 92 22.99 -30.02 -43.05
N GLY A 93 21.75 -30.54 -43.07
CA GLY A 93 21.43 -31.94 -42.77
C GLY A 93 21.86 -32.40 -41.38
N GLN A 94 22.20 -31.48 -40.48
CA GLN A 94 22.62 -31.85 -39.13
C GLN A 94 21.37 -32.07 -38.28
N PRO A 95 21.12 -33.32 -37.81
CA PRO A 95 20.10 -33.52 -36.81
C PRO A 95 20.46 -32.66 -35.61
N PHE A 96 19.47 -31.98 -35.05
CA PHE A 96 19.57 -31.19 -33.83
C PHE A 96 19.84 -32.17 -32.67
N VAL A 97 21.02 -32.79 -32.65
CA VAL A 97 21.46 -33.70 -31.61
C VAL A 97 21.80 -32.81 -30.43
N MET A 98 20.78 -32.69 -29.58
CA MET A 98 20.88 -32.34 -28.19
C MET A 98 21.91 -33.29 -27.56
N MET A 99 23.19 -32.90 -27.58
CA MET A 99 24.24 -33.55 -26.82
C MET A 99 23.93 -33.29 -25.34
N TYR A 100 23.10 -34.16 -24.76
CA TYR A 100 22.96 -34.29 -23.32
C TYR A 100 24.28 -34.91 -22.84
N ARG A 101 25.24 -34.05 -22.48
CA ARG A 101 26.48 -34.48 -21.85
C ARG A 101 26.11 -34.93 -20.43
N ARG A 102 25.98 -36.25 -20.26
CA ARG A 102 25.93 -36.90 -18.94
C ARG A 102 27.20 -36.60 -18.15
#